data_AF-W5SRQ7-F1
#
_entry.id   AF-W5SRQ7-F1
#
_cell.length_a   1.000
_cell.length_b   1.000
_cell.length_c   1.000
_cell.angle_alpha   90.00
_cell.angle_beta   90.00
_cell.angle_gamma   90.00
#
_symmetry.space_group_name_H-M   'P 1'
#
loop_
_entity.id
_entity.type
_entity.pdbx_description
1 polymer ?
#
loop_
_entity_poly.entity_id
_entity_poly.type
_entity_poly.pdbx_seq_one_letter_code
_entity_poly.pdbx_strand_id
1 'polypeptide(L)'
;MYNNYIRRFFMEYIQMEPVITRQMVLNELVKAGINREIADDLSYRYYKNELTIKDLQYLESNFNLKLEILERGLKADIKELDSKIDIVENNLKSDIRDLHNEIDTVENNLNNKIDTKFTELDNKIDKVRDELKSDIASVSHEVVLIRKDMEVNKMELDTKIDSIKKDMEVNKMELNSKFKLHAWMFGTIITLTIGILLTLIFK
;
A
#
# COMPACT_ATOMS: atom_id res chain seq x y z
N MET A 1 -17.02 -117.19 -12.73
CA MET A 1 -16.76 -115.82 -13.23
C MET A 1 -17.62 -114.73 -12.56
N TYR A 2 -18.83 -115.00 -12.08
CA TYR A 2 -19.71 -114.00 -11.45
C TYR A 2 -19.18 -113.37 -10.14
N ASN A 3 -18.45 -114.14 -9.32
CA ASN A 3 -17.98 -113.67 -8.01
C ASN A 3 -16.87 -112.61 -8.06
N ASN A 4 -16.14 -112.50 -9.17
CA ASN A 4 -15.08 -111.50 -9.33
C ASN A 4 -15.61 -110.12 -9.76
N TYR A 5 -16.75 -110.05 -10.45
CA TYR A 5 -17.35 -108.78 -10.85
C TYR A 5 -18.03 -108.07 -9.68
N ILE A 6 -18.75 -108.82 -8.84
CA ILE A 6 -19.38 -108.25 -7.64
C ILE A 6 -18.30 -107.72 -6.68
N ARG A 7 -17.19 -108.46 -6.49
CA ARG A 7 -16.08 -108.01 -5.65
C ARG A 7 -15.36 -106.77 -6.21
N ARG A 8 -15.28 -106.62 -7.54
CA ARG A 8 -14.74 -105.41 -8.19
C ARG A 8 -15.69 -104.21 -8.04
N PHE A 9 -16.99 -104.43 -8.24
CA PHE A 9 -18.01 -103.39 -8.06
C PHE A 9 -18.10 -102.88 -6.62
N PHE A 10 -17.95 -103.74 -5.60
CA PHE A 10 -17.94 -103.32 -4.19
C PHE A 10 -16.62 -102.64 -3.78
N MET A 11 -15.49 -102.95 -4.41
CA MET A 11 -14.20 -102.29 -4.14
C MET A 11 -14.08 -100.91 -4.80
N GLU A 12 -14.80 -100.68 -5.91
CA GLU A 12 -14.74 -99.42 -6.67
C GLU A 12 -15.66 -98.31 -6.11
N TYR A 13 -16.53 -98.65 -5.14
CA TYR A 13 -17.53 -97.75 -4.53
C TYR A 13 -17.31 -97.44 -3.05
N ILE A 14 -16.12 -97.65 -2.52
CA ILE A 14 -15.72 -97.00 -1.26
C ILE A 14 -14.73 -95.90 -1.62
N GLN A 15 -15.25 -94.74 -2.06
CA GLN A 15 -14.51 -93.49 -1.86
C GLN A 15 -14.42 -93.30 -0.34
N MET A 16 -13.37 -93.86 0.27
CA MET A 16 -13.01 -93.54 1.65
C MET A 16 -12.79 -92.03 1.68
N GLU A 17 -13.61 -91.29 2.42
CA GLU A 17 -13.30 -89.91 2.73
C GLU A 17 -11.89 -89.87 3.31
N PRO A 18 -11.02 -88.95 2.85
CA PRO A 18 -9.65 -88.89 3.33
C PRO A 18 -9.66 -88.66 4.84
N VAL A 19 -9.13 -89.62 5.60
CA VAL A 19 -9.01 -89.51 7.06
C VAL A 19 -8.00 -88.42 7.38
N ILE A 20 -8.48 -87.31 7.95
CA ILE A 20 -7.63 -86.20 8.37
C ILE A 20 -6.75 -86.65 9.55
N THR A 21 -5.43 -86.67 9.36
CA THR A 21 -4.47 -87.07 10.41
C THR A 21 -4.03 -85.88 11.25
N ARG A 22 -3.63 -86.11 12.51
CA ARG A 22 -3.03 -85.07 13.39
C ARG A 22 -1.91 -84.29 12.70
N GLN A 23 -1.03 -84.99 11.98
CA GLN A 23 0.11 -84.37 11.30
C GLN A 23 -0.33 -83.44 10.16
N MET A 24 -1.39 -83.81 9.42
CA MET A 24 -1.97 -82.93 8.41
C MET A 24 -2.50 -81.64 9.04
N VAL A 25 -3.23 -81.75 10.15
CA VAL A 25 -3.78 -80.58 10.87
C VAL A 25 -2.66 -79.71 11.44
N LEU A 26 -1.65 -80.30 12.08
CA LEU A 26 -0.48 -79.57 12.58
C LEU A 26 0.20 -78.76 11.47
N ASN A 27 0.45 -79.39 10.32
CA ASN A 27 1.09 -78.74 9.19
C ASN A 27 0.25 -77.57 8.67
N GLU A 28 -1.07 -77.71 8.57
CA GLU A 28 -1.95 -76.62 8.15
C GLU A 28 -2.03 -75.48 9.18
N LEU A 29 -2.09 -75.78 10.48
CA LEU A 29 -2.08 -74.76 11.55
C LEU A 29 -0.77 -73.96 11.56
N VAL A 30 0.37 -74.64 11.40
CA VAL A 30 1.69 -73.98 11.31
C VAL A 30 1.78 -73.14 10.03
N LYS A 31 1.28 -73.63 8.89
CA LYS A 31 1.19 -72.85 7.64
C LYS A 31 0.33 -71.59 7.79
N ALA A 32 -0.74 -71.67 8.60
CA ALA A 32 -1.59 -70.52 8.93
C ALA A 32 -0.92 -69.51 9.88
N GLY A 33 0.35 -69.73 10.26
CA GLY A 33 1.12 -68.82 11.12
C GLY A 33 0.92 -69.03 12.61
N ILE A 34 0.23 -70.10 13.03
CA ILE A 34 0.04 -70.42 14.44
C ILE A 34 1.38 -70.93 15.00
N ASN A 35 1.76 -70.44 16.18
CA ASN A 35 2.96 -70.88 16.89
C ASN A 35 3.00 -72.42 16.97
N ARG A 36 4.15 -73.03 16.67
CA ARG A 36 4.28 -74.48 16.53
C ARG A 36 3.88 -75.27 17.77
N GLU A 37 4.15 -74.77 18.97
CA GLU A 37 3.76 -75.42 20.23
C GLU A 37 2.24 -75.39 20.42
N ILE A 38 1.62 -74.26 20.09
CA ILE A 38 0.16 -74.08 20.12
C ILE A 38 -0.51 -74.94 19.04
N ALA A 39 0.05 -74.98 17.83
CA ALA A 39 -0.43 -75.80 16.73
C ALA A 39 -0.34 -77.30 17.05
N ASP A 40 0.73 -77.74 17.75
CA ASP A 40 0.90 -79.13 18.17
C ASP A 40 -0.14 -79.57 19.20
N ASP A 41 -0.43 -78.72 20.19
CA ASP A 41 -1.50 -78.91 21.17
C ASP A 41 -2.90 -78.91 20.51
N LEU A 42 -3.19 -77.94 19.64
CA LEU A 42 -4.47 -77.86 18.91
C LEU A 42 -4.69 -79.05 17.97
N SER A 43 -3.64 -79.49 17.26
CA SER A 43 -3.73 -80.67 16.39
C SER A 43 -3.98 -81.96 17.18
N TYR A 44 -3.40 -82.07 18.39
CA TYR A 44 -3.64 -83.18 19.31
C TYR A 44 -5.08 -83.18 19.81
N ARG A 45 -5.58 -82.04 20.28
CA ARG A 45 -6.96 -81.88 20.76
C ARG A 45 -7.99 -82.11 19.66
N TYR A 46 -7.73 -81.66 18.43
CA TYR A 46 -8.57 -81.97 17.26
C TYR A 46 -8.65 -83.48 17.02
N TYR A 47 -7.51 -84.17 16.99
CA TYR A 47 -7.44 -85.61 16.76
C TYR A 47 -8.12 -86.43 17.87
N LYS A 48 -8.15 -85.91 19.11
CA LYS A 48 -8.83 -86.52 20.25
C LYS A 48 -10.29 -86.09 20.43
N ASN A 49 -10.84 -85.23 19.54
CA ASN A 49 -12.14 -84.58 19.71
C ASN A 49 -12.29 -83.82 21.05
N GLU A 50 -11.16 -83.36 21.60
CA GLU A 50 -11.09 -82.58 22.84
C GLU A 50 -11.27 -81.08 22.59
N LEU A 51 -11.21 -80.63 21.32
CA LEU A 51 -11.58 -79.27 20.95
C LEU A 51 -13.09 -79.21 20.75
N THR A 52 -13.79 -78.59 21.69
CA THR A 52 -15.25 -78.53 21.67
C THR A 52 -15.75 -77.27 20.98
N ILE A 53 -16.98 -77.31 20.47
CA ILE A 53 -17.69 -76.11 19.97
C ILE A 53 -17.68 -74.99 21.03
N LYS A 54 -17.70 -75.34 22.32
CA LYS A 54 -17.68 -74.38 23.42
C LYS A 54 -16.36 -73.61 23.50
N ASP A 55 -15.23 -74.24 23.17
CA ASP A 55 -13.92 -73.57 23.18
C ASP A 55 -13.82 -72.54 22.05
N LEU A 56 -14.35 -72.87 20.88
CA LEU A 56 -14.44 -71.95 19.74
C LEU A 56 -15.39 -70.78 20.04
N GLN A 57 -16.54 -71.05 20.63
CA GLN A 57 -17.49 -70.01 21.07
C GLN A 57 -16.87 -69.08 22.12
N TYR A 58 -16.09 -69.61 23.05
CA TYR A 58 -15.39 -68.80 24.05
C TYR A 58 -14.34 -67.88 23.41
N LEU A 59 -13.58 -68.39 22.45
CA LEU A 59 -12.56 -67.63 21.74
C LEU A 59 -13.20 -66.52 20.87
N GLU A 60 -14.26 -66.85 20.13
CA GLU A 60 -15.06 -65.90 19.36
C GLU A 60 -15.61 -64.77 20.25
N SER A 61 -16.23 -65.14 21.37
CA SER A 61 -16.76 -64.16 22.34
C SER A 61 -15.66 -63.23 22.87
N ASN A 62 -14.49 -63.77 23.24
CA ASN A 62 -13.37 -62.96 23.71
C ASN A 62 -12.81 -62.02 22.64
N PHE A 63 -12.68 -62.46 21.39
CA PHE A 63 -12.22 -61.60 20.31
C PHE A 63 -13.22 -60.49 20.00
N ASN A 64 -14.51 -60.82 19.94
CA ASN A 64 -15.57 -59.84 19.72
C ASN A 64 -15.58 -58.78 20.83
N LEU A 65 -15.45 -59.18 22.10
CA LEU A 65 -15.36 -58.25 23.23
C LEU A 65 -14.14 -57.33 23.12
N LYS A 66 -12.97 -57.87 22.76
CA LYS A 66 -11.74 -57.06 22.59
C LYS A 66 -11.86 -56.08 21.42
N LEU A 67 -12.44 -56.51 20.31
CA LEU A 67 -12.71 -55.64 19.15
C LEU A 67 -13.67 -54.52 19.52
N GLU A 68 -14.76 -54.84 20.24
CA GLU A 68 -15.72 -53.83 20.69
C GLU A 68 -15.08 -52.81 21.64
N ILE A 69 -14.24 -53.25 22.59
CA ILE A 69 -13.49 -52.35 23.47
C ILE A 69 -12.57 -51.43 22.66
N LEU A 70 -11.84 -51.98 21.69
CA LEU A 70 -10.93 -51.23 20.82
C LEU A 70 -11.68 -50.19 19.98
N GLU A 71 -12.79 -50.57 19.35
CA GLU A 71 -13.65 -49.67 18.57
C GLU A 71 -14.20 -48.54 19.42
N ARG A 72 -14.66 -48.83 20.64
CA ARG A 72 -15.11 -47.80 21.59
C ARG A 72 -14.00 -46.84 21.98
N GLY A 73 -12.79 -47.35 22.22
CA GLY A 73 -11.60 -46.55 22.53
C GLY A 73 -11.24 -45.60 21.39
N LEU A 74 -11.09 -46.13 20.18
CA LEU A 74 -10.79 -45.33 18.98
C LEU A 74 -11.86 -44.27 18.70
N LYS A 75 -13.14 -44.61 18.88
CA LYS A 75 -14.24 -43.65 18.71
C LYS A 75 -14.21 -42.54 19.76
N ALA A 76 -13.79 -42.84 20.98
CA ALA A 76 -13.61 -41.84 22.03
C ALA A 76 -12.44 -40.90 21.70
N ASP A 77 -11.30 -41.44 21.28
CA ASP A 77 -10.11 -40.66 20.90
C ASP A 77 -10.39 -39.74 19.70
N ILE A 78 -11.09 -40.24 18.67
CA ILE A 78 -11.52 -39.42 17.51
C ILE A 78 -12.40 -38.27 17.98
N LYS A 79 -13.38 -38.52 18.84
CA LYS A 79 -14.28 -37.48 19.35
C LYS A 79 -13.53 -36.43 20.18
N GLU A 80 -12.53 -36.85 20.95
CA GLU A 80 -11.68 -35.91 21.70
C GLU A 80 -10.84 -35.05 20.76
N LEU A 81 -10.27 -35.64 19.71
CA LEU A 81 -9.51 -34.92 18.69
C LEU A 81 -10.39 -33.93 17.92
N ASP A 82 -11.59 -34.33 17.51
CA ASP A 82 -12.56 -33.45 16.86
C ASP A 82 -12.86 -32.23 17.76
N SER A 83 -13.10 -32.47 19.05
CA SER A 83 -13.35 -31.40 20.02
C SER A 83 -12.15 -30.46 20.17
N LYS A 84 -10.93 -30.99 20.17
CA LYS A 84 -9.69 -30.18 20.22
C LYS A 84 -9.51 -29.36 18.95
N ILE A 85 -9.82 -29.93 17.78
CA ILE A 85 -9.78 -29.24 16.48
C ILE A 85 -10.78 -28.08 16.50
N ASP A 86 -12.03 -28.31 16.92
CA ASP A 86 -13.06 -27.27 17.02
C ASP A 86 -12.62 -26.10 17.92
N ILE A 87 -12.00 -26.40 19.06
CA ILE A 87 -11.47 -25.37 19.97
C ILE A 87 -10.37 -24.54 19.28
N VAL A 88 -9.41 -25.21 18.62
CA VAL A 88 -8.33 -24.52 17.90
C VAL A 88 -8.87 -23.66 16.76
N GLU A 89 -9.81 -24.18 15.96
CA GLU A 89 -10.45 -23.41 14.89
C GLU A 89 -11.16 -22.16 15.40
N ASN A 90 -11.90 -22.29 16.52
CA ASN A 90 -12.62 -21.15 17.10
C ASN A 90 -11.66 -20.10 17.67
N ASN A 91 -10.57 -20.52 18.30
CA ASN A 91 -9.54 -19.60 18.78
C ASN A 91 -8.88 -18.86 17.62
N LEU A 92 -8.47 -19.57 16.57
CA LEU A 92 -7.87 -18.96 15.37
C LEU A 92 -8.84 -17.99 14.68
N LYS A 93 -10.14 -18.33 14.60
CA LYS A 93 -11.17 -17.40 14.08
C LYS A 93 -11.28 -16.14 14.94
N SER A 94 -11.19 -16.25 16.27
CA SER A 94 -11.18 -15.09 17.17
C SER A 94 -9.93 -14.24 16.95
N ASP A 95 -8.74 -14.84 16.94
CA ASP A 95 -7.47 -14.14 16.75
C ASP A 95 -7.45 -13.40 15.41
N ILE A 96 -7.93 -14.03 14.32
CA ILE A 96 -8.04 -13.38 13.01
C ILE A 96 -8.97 -12.17 13.05
N ARG A 97 -10.11 -12.29 13.73
CA ARG A 97 -11.07 -11.17 13.87
C ARG A 97 -10.46 -10.03 14.68
N ASP A 98 -9.76 -10.33 15.76
CA ASP A 98 -9.14 -9.34 16.62
C ASP A 98 -8.02 -8.60 15.88
N LEU A 99 -7.18 -9.31 15.12
CA LEU A 99 -6.18 -8.71 14.22
C LEU A 99 -6.82 -7.82 13.15
N HIS A 100 -7.96 -8.22 12.58
CA HIS A 100 -8.67 -7.39 11.60
C HIS A 100 -9.14 -6.08 12.22
N ASN A 101 -9.72 -6.12 13.43
CA ASN A 101 -10.14 -4.91 14.15
C ASN A 101 -8.95 -4.00 14.49
N GLU A 102 -7.80 -4.57 14.86
CA GLU A 102 -6.58 -3.80 15.12
C GLU A 102 -6.07 -3.12 13.85
N ILE A 103 -6.06 -3.83 12.72
CA ILE A 103 -5.67 -3.27 11.41
C ILE A 103 -6.60 -2.11 11.04
N ASP A 104 -7.92 -2.30 11.12
CA ASP A 104 -8.91 -1.26 10.82
C ASP A 104 -8.72 -0.02 11.72
N THR A 105 -8.40 -0.24 12.99
CA THR A 105 -8.13 0.85 13.94
C THR A 105 -6.87 1.63 13.56
N VAL A 106 -5.79 0.94 13.21
CA VAL A 106 -4.54 1.57 12.77
C VAL A 106 -4.74 2.33 11.46
N GLU A 107 -5.45 1.75 10.49
CA GLU A 107 -5.74 2.40 9.21
C GLU A 107 -6.54 3.70 9.41
N ASN A 108 -7.61 3.65 10.19
CA ASN A 108 -8.42 4.84 10.50
C ASN A 108 -7.60 5.93 11.21
N ASN A 109 -6.75 5.55 12.17
CA ASN A 109 -5.88 6.49 12.87
C ASN A 109 -4.86 7.15 11.93
N LEU A 110 -4.28 6.39 11.00
CA LEU A 110 -3.36 6.92 10.00
C LEU A 110 -4.06 7.86 9.03
N ASN A 111 -5.23 7.49 8.52
CA ASN A 111 -6.03 8.34 7.64
C ASN A 111 -6.38 9.67 8.31
N ASN A 112 -6.89 9.64 9.54
CA ASN A 112 -7.19 10.86 10.32
C ASN A 112 -5.96 11.75 10.52
N LYS A 113 -4.80 11.15 10.81
CA LYS A 113 -3.54 11.89 10.99
C LYS A 113 -3.07 12.53 9.69
N ILE A 114 -3.22 11.83 8.57
CA ILE A 114 -2.88 12.32 7.23
C ILE A 114 -3.80 13.50 6.86
N ASP A 115 -5.11 13.35 7.00
CA ASP A 115 -6.08 14.39 6.67
C ASP A 115 -5.88 15.66 7.51
N THR A 116 -5.59 15.48 8.81
CA THR A 116 -5.24 16.61 9.69
C THR A 116 -4.00 17.33 9.20
N LYS A 117 -2.95 16.60 8.77
CA LYS A 117 -1.71 17.21 8.28
C LYS A 117 -1.88 17.92 6.93
N PHE A 118 -2.70 17.38 6.03
CA PHE A 118 -3.06 18.07 4.79
C PHE A 118 -3.80 19.38 5.09
N THR A 119 -4.81 19.33 5.96
CA THR A 119 -5.56 20.53 6.38
C THR A 119 -4.66 21.60 7.02
N GLU A 120 -3.72 21.19 7.88
CA GLU A 120 -2.74 22.11 8.46
C GLU A 120 -1.82 22.75 7.40
N LEU A 121 -1.41 22.00 6.39
CA LEU A 121 -0.57 22.49 5.29
C LEU A 121 -1.34 23.45 4.39
N ASP A 122 -2.56 23.11 4.00
CA ASP A 122 -3.42 23.97 3.18
C ASP A 122 -3.64 25.33 3.86
N ASN A 123 -3.97 25.32 5.17
CA ASN A 123 -4.11 26.56 5.95
C ASN A 123 -2.83 27.41 5.97
N LYS A 124 -1.65 26.77 6.06
CA LYS A 124 -0.36 27.50 6.01
C LYS A 124 -0.11 28.10 4.63
N ILE A 125 -0.43 27.37 3.57
CA ILE A 125 -0.31 27.84 2.18
C ILE A 125 -1.22 29.04 1.95
N ASP A 126 -2.48 28.96 2.38
CA ASP A 126 -3.44 30.05 2.25
C ASP A 126 -2.98 31.30 3.01
N LYS A 127 -2.49 31.14 4.24
CA LYS A 127 -1.94 32.27 5.01
C LYS A 127 -0.76 32.95 4.30
N VAL A 128 0.22 32.17 3.81
CA VAL A 128 1.37 32.72 3.07
C VAL A 128 0.90 33.42 1.79
N ARG A 129 -0.09 32.85 1.09
CA ARG A 129 -0.65 33.44 -0.13
C ARG A 129 -1.32 34.79 0.16
N ASP A 130 -2.08 34.89 1.23
CA ASP A 130 -2.75 36.12 1.63
C ASP A 130 -1.76 37.21 2.08
N GLU A 131 -0.72 36.83 2.84
CA GLU A 131 0.37 37.72 3.22
C GLU A 131 1.08 38.28 1.97
N LEU A 132 1.49 37.42 1.03
CA LEU A 132 2.12 37.84 -0.21
C LEU A 132 1.21 38.73 -1.08
N LYS A 133 -0.10 38.43 -1.12
CA LYS A 133 -1.07 39.25 -1.85
C LYS A 133 -1.17 40.65 -1.25
N SER A 134 -1.16 40.76 0.08
CA SER A 134 -1.15 42.02 0.80
C SER A 134 0.13 42.82 0.50
N ASP A 135 1.29 42.16 0.59
CA ASP A 135 2.59 42.80 0.32
C ASP A 135 2.66 43.33 -1.12
N ILE A 136 2.23 42.54 -2.11
CA ILE A 136 2.17 42.96 -3.51
C ILE A 136 1.23 44.17 -3.69
N ALA A 137 0.08 44.18 -3.01
CA ALA A 137 -0.85 45.30 -3.08
C ALA A 137 -0.25 46.58 -2.48
N SER A 138 0.47 46.48 -1.36
CA SER A 138 1.16 47.62 -0.73
C SER A 138 2.24 48.18 -1.65
N VAL A 139 3.11 47.33 -2.19
CA VAL A 139 4.17 47.75 -3.13
C VAL A 139 3.57 48.40 -4.37
N SER A 140 2.49 47.82 -4.91
CA SER A 140 1.76 48.40 -6.05
C SER A 140 1.24 49.82 -5.74
N HIS A 141 0.71 50.03 -4.53
CA HIS A 141 0.26 51.35 -4.09
C HIS A 141 1.42 52.35 -4.00
N GLU A 142 2.54 51.97 -3.38
CA GLU A 142 3.75 52.82 -3.29
C GLU A 142 4.27 53.21 -4.68
N VAL A 143 4.33 52.26 -5.62
CA VAL A 143 4.73 52.54 -7.01
C VAL A 143 3.78 53.54 -7.68
N VAL A 144 2.47 53.47 -7.43
CA VAL A 144 1.51 54.45 -7.95
C VAL A 144 1.75 55.84 -7.37
N LEU A 145 2.04 55.96 -6.08
CA LEU A 145 2.37 57.24 -5.45
C LEU A 145 3.65 57.84 -6.05
N ILE A 146 4.72 57.05 -6.17
CA ILE A 146 5.99 57.49 -6.78
C ILE A 146 5.76 57.97 -8.23
N ARG A 147 4.93 57.28 -9.01
CA ARG A 147 4.58 57.72 -10.37
C ARG A 147 3.90 59.08 -10.40
N LYS A 148 2.97 59.35 -9.47
CA LYS A 148 2.31 60.65 -9.36
C LYS A 148 3.30 61.75 -8.96
N ASP A 149 4.17 61.49 -8.00
CA ASP A 149 5.20 62.45 -7.58
C ASP A 149 6.15 62.78 -8.72
N MET A 150 6.57 61.79 -9.51
CA MET A 150 7.38 62.02 -10.71
C MET A 150 6.64 62.85 -11.78
N GLU A 151 5.34 62.61 -11.97
CA GLU A 151 4.52 63.39 -12.91
C GLU A 151 4.39 64.86 -12.47
N VAL A 152 4.16 65.10 -11.17
CA VAL A 152 4.16 66.45 -10.60
C VAL A 152 5.51 67.13 -10.78
N ASN A 153 6.60 66.46 -10.41
CA ASN A 153 7.96 66.99 -10.59
C ASN A 153 8.26 67.34 -12.05
N LYS A 154 7.79 66.52 -13.00
CA LYS A 154 7.93 66.79 -14.43
C LYS A 154 7.19 68.06 -14.83
N MET A 155 5.93 68.23 -14.41
CA MET A 155 5.16 69.46 -14.69
C MET A 155 5.82 70.71 -14.08
N GLU A 156 6.33 70.61 -12.85
CA GLU A 156 7.07 71.71 -12.22
C GLU A 156 8.35 72.08 -12.98
N LEU A 157 9.08 71.07 -13.49
CA LEU A 157 10.25 71.32 -14.32
C LEU A 157 9.87 71.96 -15.66
N ASP A 158 8.82 71.48 -16.33
CA ASP A 158 8.33 72.04 -17.58
C ASP A 158 7.94 73.52 -17.41
N THR A 159 7.20 73.86 -16.34
CA THR A 159 6.83 75.27 -16.04
C THR A 159 8.04 76.16 -15.74
N LYS A 160 9.04 75.67 -14.99
CA LYS A 160 10.30 76.40 -14.74
C LYS A 160 11.07 76.63 -16.04
N ILE A 161 11.17 75.62 -16.91
CA ILE A 161 11.82 75.72 -18.22
C ILE A 161 11.13 76.79 -19.08
N ASP A 162 9.80 76.81 -19.11
CA ASP A 162 9.05 77.79 -19.89
C ASP A 162 9.22 79.23 -19.37
N SER A 163 9.29 79.42 -18.05
CA SER A 163 9.65 80.72 -17.45
C SER A 163 11.04 81.18 -17.88
N ILE A 164 12.05 80.28 -17.79
CA ILE A 164 13.43 80.59 -18.18
C ILE A 164 13.50 80.96 -19.67
N LYS A 165 12.82 80.21 -20.55
CA LYS A 165 12.74 80.53 -21.98
C LYS A 165 12.17 81.93 -22.22
N LYS A 166 11.10 82.29 -21.50
CA LYS A 166 10.49 83.63 -21.59
C LYS A 166 11.47 84.72 -21.15
N ASP A 167 12.13 84.54 -20.01
CA ASP A 167 13.12 85.50 -19.50
C ASP A 167 14.30 85.66 -20.48
N MET A 168 14.76 84.58 -21.09
CA MET A 168 15.80 84.62 -22.14
C MET A 168 15.36 85.39 -23.38
N GLU A 169 14.12 85.19 -23.86
CA GLU A 169 13.58 85.95 -24.99
C GLU A 169 13.44 87.44 -24.67
N VAL A 170 12.96 87.80 -23.48
CA VAL A 170 12.90 89.20 -23.02
C VAL A 170 14.30 89.82 -22.98
N ASN A 171 15.27 89.15 -22.35
CA ASN A 171 16.65 89.61 -22.27
C ASN A 171 17.28 89.81 -23.66
N LYS A 172 16.99 88.90 -24.60
CA LYS A 172 17.43 88.99 -26.00
C LYS A 172 16.81 90.21 -26.70
N MET A 173 15.54 90.49 -26.48
CA MET A 173 14.87 91.69 -27.03
C MET A 173 15.47 92.99 -26.45
N GLU A 174 15.71 93.04 -25.14
CA GLU A 174 16.32 94.19 -24.48
C GLU A 174 17.75 94.45 -24.96
N LEU A 175 18.56 93.40 -25.13
CA LEU A 175 19.91 93.55 -25.69
C LEU A 175 19.83 94.07 -27.14
N ASN A 176 18.96 93.50 -27.97
CA ASN A 176 18.78 93.95 -29.36
C ASN A 176 18.31 95.41 -29.45
N SER A 177 17.40 95.85 -28.57
CA SER A 177 16.95 97.25 -28.56
C SER A 177 18.06 98.20 -28.11
N LYS A 178 18.83 97.83 -27.08
CA LYS A 178 20.02 98.58 -26.64
C LYS A 178 21.05 98.68 -27.75
N PHE A 179 21.39 97.59 -28.44
CA PHE A 179 22.34 97.63 -29.56
C PHE A 179 21.88 98.54 -30.69
N LYS A 180 20.60 98.48 -31.07
CA LYS A 180 20.03 99.37 -32.10
C LYS A 180 20.14 100.85 -31.69
N LEU A 181 19.86 101.17 -30.42
CA LEU A 181 20.00 102.53 -29.90
C LEU A 181 21.46 103.01 -29.94
N HIS A 182 22.40 102.17 -29.48
CA HIS A 182 23.83 102.51 -29.54
C HIS A 182 24.31 102.68 -30.99
N ALA A 183 23.91 101.79 -31.90
CA ALA A 183 24.23 101.92 -33.32
C ALA A 183 23.68 103.22 -33.91
N TRP A 184 22.47 103.62 -33.53
CA TRP A 184 21.87 104.89 -33.94
C TRP A 184 22.65 106.10 -33.39
N MET A 185 23.00 106.09 -32.09
CA MET A 185 23.81 107.15 -31.46
C MET A 185 25.21 107.26 -32.08
N PHE A 186 25.87 106.14 -32.35
CA PHE A 186 27.17 106.16 -33.05
C PHE A 186 27.03 106.74 -34.45
N GLY A 187 25.94 106.42 -35.16
CA GLY A 187 25.64 107.02 -36.45
C GLY A 187 25.56 108.55 -36.39
N THR A 188 24.86 109.12 -35.39
CA THR A 188 24.76 110.58 -35.24
C THR A 188 26.07 111.24 -34.80
N ILE A 189 26.84 110.59 -33.91
CA ILE A 189 28.17 111.07 -33.50
C ILE A 189 29.13 111.07 -34.70
N ILE A 190 29.13 110.01 -35.51
CA ILE A 190 29.97 109.92 -36.71
C ILE A 190 29.60 111.00 -37.73
N THR A 191 28.31 111.23 -38.00
CA THR A 191 27.90 112.27 -38.97
C THR A 191 28.25 113.68 -38.49
N LEU A 192 28.05 113.99 -37.20
CA LEU A 192 28.43 115.27 -36.61
C LEU A 192 29.95 115.51 -36.66
N THR A 193 30.75 114.50 -36.30
CA THR A 193 32.23 114.62 -36.32
C THR A 193 32.79 114.81 -37.72
N ILE A 194 32.29 114.07 -38.72
CA ILE A 194 32.67 114.27 -40.13
C ILE A 194 32.26 115.66 -40.62
N GLY A 195 31.05 116.12 -40.28
CA GLY A 195 30.57 117.45 -40.68
C GLY A 195 31.41 118.60 -40.14
N ILE A 196 31.80 118.54 -38.87
CA ILE A 196 32.71 119.51 -38.24
C ILE A 196 34.09 119.49 -38.94
N LEU A 197 34.65 118.31 -39.19
CA LEU A 197 35.95 118.15 -39.85
C LEU A 197 35.96 118.75 -41.27
N LEU A 198 34.93 118.48 -42.08
CA LEU A 198 34.79 119.04 -43.42
C LEU A 198 34.71 120.58 -43.36
N THR A 199 33.93 121.12 -42.43
CA THR A 199 33.81 122.58 -42.24
C THR A 199 35.15 123.23 -41.88
N LEU A 200 36.00 122.55 -41.11
CA LEU A 200 37.35 123.02 -40.75
C LEU A 200 38.35 122.93 -41.90
N ILE A 201 38.22 121.96 -42.81
CA ILE A 201 39.15 121.78 -43.95
C ILE A 201 38.86 122.77 -45.09
N PHE A 202 37.60 123.15 -45.31
CA PHE A 202 37.16 124.02 -46.42
C PHE A 202 36.97 125.50 -46.05
N LYS A 203 37.50 125.93 -44.89
CA LYS A 203 37.52 127.33 -44.43
C LYS A 203 38.93 127.90 -44.51
#